data_AF-A0A1C3IL49-F1
#
_entry.id   AF-A0A1C3IL49-F1
#
_cell.length_a   1.000
_cell.length_b   1.000
_cell.length_c   1.000
_cell.angle_alpha   90.00
_cell.angle_beta   90.00
_cell.angle_gamma   90.00
#
_symmetry.space_group_name_H-M   'P 1'
#
loop_
_entity.id
_entity.type
_entity.pdbx_description
1 polymer ?
#
loop_
_entity_poly.entity_id
_entity_poly.type
_entity_poly.pdbx_seq_one_letter_code
_entity_poly.pdbx_strand_id
1 'polypeptide(L)'
;MSTMGIAIGATALSLILIAVWLVSLSLRKKRLEQERKARAVAYRKAIEKARIQEQKDRQFKAETGHVPSILYLAKEAERVNLKEALYWYDKAAHLDNVNGMYGIVRLSMKCKEDLILREKANFWQLAISALDNDPLAKFEVGKALVFGRGVEKNLPKGSAYIEESAASGNTEAMLFMGDWCLDRENPDYSPESSFMWYRKAAEKNSLDGKIKLGMSYLNGVGVVANHREAVYWFETAAEKNCAEAMFKAGEAWIDHGEHGNAIAYIWLFLSAHFGYADARYLRDKVGGDLGVDAVVGLQALTKPIMTKLTQEAITKHSIVKALNKLYKRDIPVHKKVKEASDEEGDELGVDKADLDTEASNAQASSAQGLNANNHQQAAENHDGDKASANRASQDKQANSNSGSLDFSQPAVESNWKSN
;
A
#
# COMPACT_ATOMS: atom_id res chain seq x y z
N MET A 1 -94.34 70.33 1.37
CA MET A 1 -92.86 70.16 1.45
C MET A 1 -92.28 70.53 0.09
N SER A 2 -91.49 71.60 0.01
CA SER A 2 -90.95 72.09 -1.26
C SER A 2 -89.91 71.10 -1.81
N THR A 3 -90.14 70.63 -3.03
CA THR A 3 -89.27 69.70 -3.79
C THR A 3 -87.79 70.09 -3.77
N MET A 4 -87.46 71.38 -3.65
CA MET A 4 -86.08 71.88 -3.51
C MET A 4 -85.35 71.47 -2.22
N GLY A 5 -86.03 71.35 -1.07
CA GLY A 5 -85.37 70.95 0.18
C GLY A 5 -84.99 69.46 0.22
N ILE A 6 -85.82 68.63 -0.41
CA ILE A 6 -85.55 67.19 -0.59
C ILE A 6 -84.38 66.99 -1.55
N ALA A 7 -84.25 67.82 -2.59
CA ALA A 7 -83.14 67.78 -3.52
C ALA A 7 -81.79 68.14 -2.86
N ILE A 8 -81.75 69.19 -2.02
CA ILE A 8 -80.54 69.57 -1.28
C ILE A 8 -80.17 68.50 -0.23
N GLY A 9 -81.15 67.95 0.49
CA GLY A 9 -80.92 66.84 1.41
C GLY A 9 -80.42 65.57 0.71
N ALA A 10 -80.96 65.25 -0.47
CA ALA A 10 -80.54 64.10 -1.27
C ALA A 10 -79.11 64.25 -1.83
N THR A 11 -78.71 65.45 -2.26
CA THR A 11 -77.34 65.71 -2.70
C THR A 11 -76.32 65.68 -1.56
N ALA A 12 -76.68 66.17 -0.36
CA ALA A 12 -75.86 66.05 0.83
C ALA A 12 -75.70 64.59 1.30
N LEU A 13 -76.78 63.80 1.29
CA LEU A 13 -76.74 62.35 1.56
C LEU A 13 -75.90 61.60 0.52
N SER A 14 -76.02 61.96 -0.76
CA SER A 14 -75.20 61.40 -1.85
C SER A 14 -73.71 61.69 -1.64
N LEU A 15 -73.33 62.93 -1.27
CA LEU A 15 -71.95 63.28 -0.95
C LEU A 15 -71.40 62.52 0.26
N ILE A 16 -72.22 62.32 1.30
CA ILE A 16 -71.84 61.52 2.48
C ILE A 16 -71.63 60.05 2.09
N LEU A 17 -72.54 59.47 1.29
CA LEU A 17 -72.41 58.10 0.80
C LEU A 17 -71.14 57.92 -0.07
N ILE A 18 -70.83 58.89 -0.92
CA ILE A 18 -69.60 58.91 -1.72
C ILE A 18 -68.37 59.01 -0.82
N ALA A 19 -68.38 59.86 0.22
CA ALA A 19 -67.28 59.98 1.16
C ALA A 19 -67.05 58.68 1.97
N VAL A 20 -68.11 58.05 2.45
CA VAL A 20 -68.04 56.74 3.14
C VAL A 20 -67.52 55.66 2.19
N TRP A 21 -67.95 55.67 0.92
CA TRP A 21 -67.46 54.75 -0.11
C TRP A 21 -65.96 54.97 -0.40
N LEU A 22 -65.50 56.21 -0.53
CA LEU A 22 -64.08 56.55 -0.74
C LEU A 22 -63.20 56.14 0.46
N VAL A 23 -63.66 56.35 1.70
CA VAL A 23 -62.97 55.90 2.91
C VAL A 23 -62.90 54.37 2.96
N SER A 24 -63.98 53.67 2.63
CA SER A 24 -64.01 52.21 2.51
C SER A 24 -63.00 51.69 1.47
N LEU A 25 -62.92 52.36 0.31
CA LEU A 25 -62.00 52.02 -0.78
C LEU A 25 -60.53 52.29 -0.39
N SER A 26 -60.26 53.40 0.32
CA SER A 26 -58.97 53.72 0.93
C SER A 26 -58.51 52.68 1.95
N LEU A 27 -59.40 52.25 2.86
CA LEU A 27 -59.11 51.20 3.85
C LEU A 27 -58.90 49.83 3.21
N ARG A 28 -59.66 49.50 2.15
CA ARG A 28 -59.43 48.29 1.34
C ARG A 28 -58.07 48.33 0.66
N LYS A 29 -57.69 49.47 0.05
CA LYS A 29 -56.39 49.66 -0.59
C LYS A 29 -55.23 49.53 0.40
N LYS A 30 -55.34 50.14 1.59
CA LYS A 30 -54.35 50.01 2.67
C LYS A 30 -54.21 48.58 3.20
N ARG A 31 -55.32 47.86 3.43
CA ARG A 31 -55.29 46.43 3.82
C ARG A 31 -54.59 45.58 2.76
N LEU A 32 -54.94 45.80 1.49
CA LEU A 32 -54.34 45.09 0.37
C LEU A 32 -52.83 45.37 0.23
N GLU A 33 -52.39 46.61 0.48
CA GLU A 33 -50.96 46.97 0.52
C GLU A 33 -50.23 46.33 1.71
N GLN A 34 -50.85 46.29 2.90
CA GLN A 34 -50.30 45.59 4.07
C GLN A 34 -50.18 44.08 3.83
N GLU A 35 -51.19 43.46 3.23
CA GLU A 35 -51.14 42.05 2.83
C GLU A 35 -50.05 41.79 1.79
N ARG A 36 -49.89 42.66 0.78
CA ARG A 36 -48.79 42.56 -0.20
C ARG A 36 -47.42 42.65 0.47
N LYS A 37 -47.24 43.58 1.40
CA LYS A 37 -45.99 43.70 2.18
C LYS A 37 -45.75 42.46 3.05
N ALA A 38 -46.78 41.95 3.73
CA ALA A 38 -46.70 40.74 4.55
C ALA A 38 -46.35 39.50 3.71
N ARG A 39 -46.99 39.33 2.54
CA ARG A 39 -46.67 38.27 1.58
C ARG A 39 -45.25 38.39 1.04
N ALA A 40 -44.78 39.60 0.71
CA ALA A 40 -43.41 39.82 0.26
C ALA A 40 -42.38 39.45 1.34
N VAL A 41 -42.64 39.78 2.61
CA VAL A 41 -41.77 39.39 3.73
C VAL A 41 -41.82 37.88 3.96
N ALA A 42 -43.00 37.26 3.94
CA ALA A 42 -43.15 35.81 4.06
C ALA A 42 -42.42 35.06 2.93
N TYR A 43 -42.54 35.56 1.70
CA TYR A 43 -41.86 35.02 0.52
C TYR A 43 -40.33 35.13 0.64
N ARG A 44 -39.81 36.30 1.06
CA ARG A 44 -38.37 36.47 1.31
C ARG A 44 -37.86 35.49 2.37
N LYS A 45 -38.57 35.35 3.49
CA LYS A 45 -38.23 34.38 4.55
C LYS A 45 -38.30 32.94 4.05
N ALA A 46 -39.27 32.60 3.19
CA ALA A 46 -39.39 31.28 2.59
C ALA A 46 -38.20 30.97 1.67
N ILE A 47 -37.78 31.92 0.82
CA ILE A 47 -36.58 31.78 -0.02
C ILE A 47 -35.33 31.61 0.83
N GLU A 48 -35.17 32.41 1.88
CA GLU A 48 -34.00 32.34 2.76
C GLU A 48 -33.91 30.98 3.46
N LYS A 49 -35.04 30.49 4.00
CA LYS A 49 -35.12 29.14 4.56
C LYS A 49 -34.82 28.06 3.52
N ALA A 50 -35.33 28.20 2.30
CA ALA A 50 -35.06 27.26 1.22
C ALA A 50 -33.57 27.23 0.86
N ARG A 51 -32.89 28.39 0.82
CA ARG A 51 -31.44 28.47 0.58
C ARG A 51 -30.63 27.80 1.69
N ILE A 52 -30.98 28.06 2.95
CA ILE A 52 -30.31 27.43 4.11
C ILE A 52 -30.51 25.92 4.06
N GLN A 53 -31.73 25.46 3.74
CA GLN A 53 -32.00 24.04 3.61
C GLN A 53 -31.20 23.41 2.45
N GLU A 54 -31.18 24.04 1.28
CA GLU A 54 -30.40 23.57 0.13
C GLU A 54 -28.90 23.48 0.44
N GLN A 55 -28.37 24.45 1.19
CA GLN A 55 -26.97 24.43 1.64
C GLN A 55 -26.71 23.29 2.64
N LYS A 56 -27.60 23.07 3.61
CA LYS A 56 -27.52 21.93 4.53
C LYS A 56 -27.61 20.60 3.80
N ASP A 57 -28.50 20.47 2.83
CA ASP A 57 -28.65 19.26 2.02
C ASP A 57 -27.40 19.00 1.17
N ARG A 58 -26.79 20.06 0.61
CA ARG A 58 -25.50 19.94 -0.10
C ARG A 58 -24.39 19.49 0.82
N GLN A 59 -24.28 20.12 1.99
CA GLN A 59 -23.28 19.76 2.99
C GLN A 59 -23.45 18.32 3.44
N PHE A 60 -24.67 17.91 3.77
CA PHE A 60 -24.99 16.54 4.12
C PHE A 60 -24.60 15.55 3.00
N LYS A 61 -24.93 15.84 1.74
CA LYS A 61 -24.50 15.02 0.59
C LYS A 61 -22.98 14.93 0.46
N ALA A 62 -22.27 16.05 0.66
CA ALA A 62 -20.81 16.04 0.63
C ALA A 62 -20.22 15.26 1.82
N GLU A 63 -20.87 15.33 2.97
CA GLU A 63 -20.51 14.58 4.17
C GLU A 63 -20.64 13.07 3.94
N THR A 64 -21.68 12.64 3.24
CA THR A 64 -21.94 11.23 2.87
C THR A 64 -21.12 10.71 1.69
N GLY A 65 -20.26 11.52 1.07
CA GLY A 65 -19.37 11.08 -0.01
C GLY A 65 -19.84 11.40 -1.43
N HIS A 66 -20.88 12.23 -1.61
CA HIS A 66 -21.31 12.64 -2.95
C HIS A 66 -20.30 13.58 -3.61
N VAL A 67 -19.43 13.01 -4.47
CA VAL A 67 -18.30 13.69 -5.12
C VAL A 67 -18.66 15.04 -5.76
N PRO A 68 -19.76 15.21 -6.53
CA PRO A 68 -20.11 16.51 -7.09
C PRO A 68 -20.38 17.59 -6.03
N SER A 69 -21.04 17.22 -4.92
CA SER A 69 -21.28 18.15 -3.81
C SER A 69 -19.97 18.53 -3.11
N ILE A 70 -19.06 17.56 -2.92
CA ILE A 70 -17.73 17.79 -2.34
C ILE A 70 -16.95 18.78 -3.21
N LEU A 71 -16.86 18.55 -4.52
CA LEU A 71 -16.12 19.42 -5.43
C LEU A 71 -16.74 20.83 -5.52
N TYR A 72 -18.07 20.93 -5.45
CA TYR A 72 -18.76 22.21 -5.40
C TYR A 72 -18.35 23.01 -4.15
N LEU A 73 -18.44 22.40 -2.96
CA LEU A 73 -18.05 23.05 -1.71
C LEU A 73 -16.55 23.39 -1.68
N ALA A 74 -15.69 22.50 -2.18
CA ALA A 74 -14.27 22.77 -2.34
C ALA A 74 -14.02 24.03 -3.17
N LYS A 75 -14.74 24.15 -4.30
CA LYS A 75 -14.59 25.27 -5.23
C LYS A 75 -15.12 26.59 -4.66
N GLU A 76 -16.22 26.54 -3.93
CA GLU A 76 -16.78 27.69 -3.21
C GLU A 76 -15.80 28.19 -2.13
N ALA A 77 -15.21 27.25 -1.37
CA ALA A 77 -14.26 27.54 -0.31
C ALA A 77 -12.94 28.15 -0.81
N GLU A 78 -12.51 27.92 -2.06
CA GLU A 78 -11.26 28.51 -2.60
C GLU A 78 -11.20 30.04 -2.49
N ARG A 79 -12.36 30.70 -2.54
CA ARG A 79 -12.45 32.17 -2.50
C ARG A 79 -12.41 32.72 -1.08
N VAL A 80 -12.72 31.90 -0.09
CA VAL A 80 -12.99 32.32 1.29
C VAL A 80 -11.94 31.76 2.25
N ASN A 81 -11.63 30.47 2.13
CA ASN A 81 -10.77 29.74 3.05
C ASN A 81 -10.04 28.58 2.36
N LEU A 82 -8.71 28.72 2.21
CA LEU A 82 -7.86 27.71 1.59
C LEU A 82 -7.88 26.37 2.35
N LYS A 83 -7.92 26.39 3.69
CA LYS A 83 -7.90 25.16 4.51
C LYS A 83 -9.17 24.34 4.29
N GLU A 84 -10.31 25.00 4.23
CA GLU A 84 -11.59 24.37 3.96
C GLU A 84 -11.66 23.82 2.53
N ALA A 85 -11.11 24.54 1.55
CA ALA A 85 -11.00 24.04 0.18
C ALA A 85 -10.15 22.77 0.11
N LEU A 86 -8.99 22.76 0.76
CA LEU A 86 -8.11 21.59 0.85
C LEU A 86 -8.80 20.40 1.55
N TYR A 87 -9.54 20.63 2.64
CA TYR A 87 -10.31 19.60 3.33
C TYR A 87 -11.30 18.88 2.39
N TRP A 88 -12.10 19.64 1.64
CA TRP A 88 -13.05 19.04 0.70
C TRP A 88 -12.35 18.35 -0.47
N TYR A 89 -11.28 18.94 -1.00
CA TYR A 89 -10.51 18.29 -2.06
C TYR A 89 -9.83 17.00 -1.58
N ASP A 90 -9.30 16.96 -0.35
CA ASP A 90 -8.80 15.73 0.27
C ASP A 90 -9.89 14.68 0.32
N LYS A 91 -11.09 15.05 0.77
CA LYS A 91 -12.21 14.12 0.85
C LYS A 91 -12.57 13.51 -0.50
N ALA A 92 -12.56 14.31 -1.57
CA ALA A 92 -12.75 13.81 -2.93
C ALA A 92 -11.58 12.90 -3.37
N ALA A 93 -10.34 13.29 -3.05
CA ALA A 93 -9.15 12.53 -3.43
C ALA A 93 -9.06 11.17 -2.72
N HIS A 94 -9.54 11.05 -1.49
CA HIS A 94 -9.66 9.76 -0.78
C HIS A 94 -10.71 8.82 -1.40
N LEU A 95 -11.67 9.36 -2.15
CA LEU A 95 -12.61 8.62 -3.00
C LEU A 95 -12.04 8.38 -4.41
N ASP A 96 -10.73 8.50 -4.56
CA ASP A 96 -9.97 8.34 -5.81
C ASP A 96 -10.45 9.26 -6.95
N ASN A 97 -11.00 10.44 -6.60
CA ASN A 97 -11.43 11.41 -7.58
C ASN A 97 -10.26 12.28 -8.09
N VAL A 98 -9.98 12.17 -9.39
CA VAL A 98 -8.89 12.88 -10.07
C VAL A 98 -9.01 14.41 -9.96
N ASN A 99 -10.22 14.97 -10.08
CA ASN A 99 -10.41 16.43 -9.94
C ASN A 99 -10.11 16.92 -8.52
N GLY A 100 -10.38 16.08 -7.52
CA GLY A 100 -9.98 16.28 -6.14
C GLY A 100 -8.47 16.41 -6.01
N MET A 101 -7.75 15.40 -6.51
CA MET A 101 -6.29 15.35 -6.50
C MET A 101 -5.67 16.58 -7.20
N TYR A 102 -6.14 16.92 -8.41
CA TYR A 102 -5.69 18.12 -9.13
C TYR A 102 -5.98 19.42 -8.37
N GLY A 103 -7.10 19.49 -7.66
CA GLY A 103 -7.44 20.59 -6.76
C GLY A 103 -6.37 20.79 -5.69
N ILE A 104 -5.96 19.71 -5.02
CA ILE A 104 -4.93 19.71 -3.98
C ILE A 104 -3.59 20.14 -4.56
N VAL A 105 -3.14 19.51 -5.65
CA VAL A 105 -1.84 19.82 -6.28
C VAL A 105 -1.78 21.30 -6.66
N ARG A 106 -2.80 21.80 -7.35
CA ARG A 106 -2.87 23.20 -7.80
C ARG A 106 -2.85 24.19 -6.63
N LEU A 107 -3.61 23.92 -5.57
CA LEU A 107 -3.67 24.81 -4.41
C LEU A 107 -2.39 24.76 -3.59
N SER A 108 -1.85 23.57 -3.36
CA SER A 108 -0.63 23.35 -2.58
C SER A 108 0.60 23.95 -3.26
N MET A 109 0.71 23.84 -4.59
CA MET A 109 1.80 24.44 -5.37
C MET A 109 1.80 25.97 -5.39
N LYS A 110 0.70 26.64 -5.03
CA LYS A 110 0.67 28.11 -4.85
C LYS A 110 1.39 28.52 -3.57
N CYS A 111 1.41 27.65 -2.56
CA CYS A 111 2.02 27.88 -1.26
C CYS A 111 3.43 27.27 -1.23
N LYS A 112 4.32 27.70 -2.13
CA LYS A 112 5.66 27.09 -2.32
C LYS A 112 6.55 27.06 -1.08
N GLU A 113 6.32 27.97 -0.14
CA GLU A 113 7.09 28.09 1.11
C GLU A 113 6.67 27.04 2.15
N ASP A 114 5.46 26.46 2.01
CA ASP A 114 4.96 25.43 2.91
C ASP A 114 5.44 24.04 2.46
N LEU A 115 6.41 23.51 3.19
CA LEU A 115 7.00 22.20 2.93
C LEU A 115 5.97 21.06 3.01
N ILE A 116 5.00 21.15 3.93
CA ILE A 116 3.99 20.10 4.14
C ILE A 116 3.06 20.06 2.93
N LEU A 117 2.61 21.22 2.45
CA LEU A 117 1.79 21.31 1.25
C LEU A 117 2.57 20.85 0.01
N ARG A 118 3.87 21.13 -0.07
CA ARG A 118 4.72 20.65 -1.16
C ARG A 118 4.80 19.12 -1.20
N GLU A 119 5.06 18.47 -0.08
CA GLU A 119 5.08 17.00 0.00
C GLU A 119 3.70 16.40 -0.32
N LYS A 120 2.63 17.04 0.14
CA LYS A 120 1.26 16.65 -0.20
C LYS A 120 0.97 16.77 -1.69
N ALA A 121 1.44 17.84 -2.34
CA ALA A 121 1.32 18.01 -3.77
C ALA A 121 2.08 16.91 -4.53
N ASN A 122 3.29 16.58 -4.08
CA ASN A 122 4.09 15.50 -4.66
C ASN A 122 3.35 14.15 -4.57
N PHE A 123 2.79 13.83 -3.40
CA PHE A 123 2.01 12.62 -3.20
C PHE A 123 0.82 12.54 -4.16
N TRP A 124 -0.02 13.57 -4.25
CA TRP A 124 -1.20 13.51 -5.11
C TRP A 124 -0.86 13.57 -6.59
N GLN A 125 0.24 14.22 -6.98
CA GLN A 125 0.75 14.17 -8.36
C GLN A 125 1.15 12.75 -8.74
N LEU A 126 1.80 12.04 -7.82
CA LEU A 126 2.18 10.64 -7.97
C LEU A 126 0.96 9.69 -7.98
N ALA A 127 -0.05 9.97 -7.14
CA ALA A 127 -1.31 9.24 -7.13
C ALA A 127 -2.06 9.37 -8.47
N ILE A 128 -2.03 10.54 -9.10
CA ILE A 128 -2.59 10.74 -10.44
C ILE A 128 -1.86 9.85 -11.47
N SER A 129 -0.52 9.80 -11.46
CA SER A 129 0.23 8.90 -12.37
C SER A 129 -0.03 7.42 -12.11
N ALA A 130 -0.30 7.03 -10.86
CA ALA A 130 -0.62 5.64 -10.53
C ALA A 130 -1.99 5.18 -11.10
N LEU A 131 -2.92 6.11 -11.32
CA LEU A 131 -4.21 5.82 -11.98
C LEU A 131 -4.06 5.47 -13.46
N ASP A 132 -2.98 5.91 -14.11
CA ASP A 132 -2.66 5.55 -15.49
C ASP A 132 -2.02 4.14 -15.61
N ASN A 133 -2.14 3.31 -14.57
CA ASN A 133 -1.58 1.97 -14.46
C ASN A 133 -0.04 1.88 -14.58
N ASP A 134 0.68 2.97 -14.27
CA ASP A 134 2.14 2.92 -14.15
C ASP A 134 2.57 2.10 -12.92
N PRO A 135 3.24 0.94 -13.10
CA PRO A 135 3.69 0.11 -11.99
C PRO A 135 4.66 0.84 -11.06
N LEU A 136 5.54 1.70 -11.58
CA LEU A 136 6.47 2.45 -10.72
C LEU A 136 5.71 3.46 -9.86
N ALA A 137 4.81 4.24 -10.46
CA ALA A 137 3.99 5.18 -9.70
C ALA A 137 3.18 4.47 -8.61
N LYS A 138 2.54 3.32 -8.91
CA LYS A 138 1.82 2.53 -7.89
C LYS A 138 2.73 2.11 -6.74
N PHE A 139 3.95 1.66 -7.04
CA PHE A 139 4.91 1.30 -6.01
C PHE A 139 5.28 2.49 -5.11
N GLU A 140 5.56 3.64 -5.70
CA GLU A 140 5.92 4.84 -4.96
C GLU A 140 4.74 5.38 -4.12
N VAL A 141 3.50 5.36 -4.65
CA VAL A 141 2.29 5.72 -3.89
C VAL A 141 2.12 4.79 -2.69
N GLY A 142 2.30 3.49 -2.93
CA GLY A 142 2.23 2.47 -1.89
C GLY A 142 3.22 2.72 -0.76
N LYS A 143 4.49 2.97 -1.09
CA LYS A 143 5.53 3.35 -0.11
C LYS A 143 5.15 4.64 0.63
N ALA A 144 4.65 5.66 -0.08
CA ALA A 144 4.25 6.92 0.54
C ALA A 144 3.11 6.74 1.55
N LEU A 145 2.13 5.87 1.27
CA LEU A 145 1.05 5.52 2.20
C LEU A 145 1.55 4.69 3.39
N VAL A 146 2.49 3.77 3.18
CA VAL A 146 3.08 2.95 4.26
C VAL A 146 3.86 3.82 5.25
N PHE A 147 4.64 4.79 4.76
CA PHE A 147 5.49 5.64 5.59
C PHE A 147 4.87 7.01 5.94
N GLY A 148 3.70 7.35 5.40
CA GLY A 148 3.03 8.63 5.64
C GLY A 148 3.73 9.84 4.99
N ARG A 149 4.28 9.68 3.78
CA ARG A 149 4.98 10.76 3.07
C ARG A 149 3.99 11.60 2.26
N GLY A 150 3.74 12.84 2.70
CA GLY A 150 2.81 13.78 2.05
C GLY A 150 1.33 13.49 2.30
N VAL A 151 1.00 12.37 2.93
CA VAL A 151 -0.36 11.93 3.28
C VAL A 151 -0.33 11.19 4.62
N GLU A 152 -1.49 11.05 5.27
CA GLU A 152 -1.62 10.24 6.47
C GLU A 152 -1.28 8.76 6.17
N LYS A 153 -0.66 8.08 7.14
CA LYS A 153 -0.28 6.67 7.03
C LYS A 153 -1.52 5.80 6.82
N ASN A 154 -1.51 4.99 5.78
CA ASN A 154 -2.56 4.03 5.48
C ASN A 154 -1.94 2.73 4.99
N LEU A 155 -1.64 1.84 5.92
CA LEU A 155 -0.98 0.56 5.63
C LEU A 155 -1.78 -0.31 4.66
N PRO A 156 -3.09 -0.57 4.86
CA PRO A 156 -3.85 -1.44 3.95
C PRO A 156 -3.94 -0.90 2.51
N LYS A 157 -4.17 0.41 2.34
CA LYS A 157 -4.19 1.02 1.01
C LYS A 157 -2.79 1.01 0.39
N GLY A 158 -1.76 1.25 1.21
CA GLY A 158 -0.37 1.22 0.78
C GLY A 158 0.07 -0.15 0.27
N SER A 159 -0.15 -1.22 1.05
CA SER A 159 0.20 -2.58 0.65
C SER A 159 -0.54 -3.01 -0.61
N ALA A 160 -1.82 -2.68 -0.75
CA ALA A 160 -2.61 -2.98 -1.95
C ALA A 160 -1.98 -2.38 -3.23
N TYR A 161 -1.54 -1.12 -3.20
CA TYR A 161 -0.85 -0.51 -4.36
C TYR A 161 0.49 -1.19 -4.68
N ILE A 162 1.25 -1.59 -3.65
CA ILE A 162 2.53 -2.29 -3.85
C ILE A 162 2.28 -3.69 -4.44
N GLU A 163 1.25 -4.39 -3.96
CA GLU A 163 0.83 -5.69 -4.49
C GLU A 163 0.37 -5.60 -5.95
N GLU A 164 -0.41 -4.59 -6.32
CA GLU A 164 -0.79 -4.33 -7.71
C GLU A 164 0.42 -4.03 -8.60
N SER A 165 1.38 -3.26 -8.09
CA SER A 165 2.64 -2.99 -8.79
C SER A 165 3.45 -4.26 -9.00
N ALA A 166 3.57 -5.09 -7.96
CA ALA A 166 4.24 -6.38 -8.03
C ALA A 166 3.52 -7.34 -9.00
N ALA A 167 2.19 -7.37 -9.01
CA ALA A 167 1.39 -8.16 -9.95
C ALA A 167 1.64 -7.73 -11.41
N SER A 168 1.93 -6.45 -11.63
CA SER A 168 2.31 -5.89 -12.93
C SER A 168 3.77 -6.22 -13.34
N GLY A 169 4.50 -6.99 -12.53
CA GLY A 169 5.87 -7.43 -12.80
C GLY A 169 6.96 -6.53 -12.23
N ASN A 170 6.63 -5.54 -11.40
CA ASN A 170 7.63 -4.70 -10.75
C ASN A 170 8.42 -5.50 -9.70
N THR A 171 9.70 -5.77 -9.98
CA THR A 171 10.57 -6.52 -9.07
C THR A 171 10.94 -5.74 -7.82
N GLU A 172 11.05 -4.41 -7.89
CA GLU A 172 11.33 -3.58 -6.70
C GLU A 172 10.18 -3.65 -5.70
N ALA A 173 8.93 -3.65 -6.20
CA ALA A 173 7.75 -3.85 -5.36
C ALA A 173 7.74 -5.23 -4.69
N MET A 174 8.12 -6.29 -5.42
CA MET A 174 8.26 -7.63 -4.85
C MET A 174 9.33 -7.69 -3.74
N LEU A 175 10.49 -7.08 -3.98
CA LEU A 175 11.58 -7.02 -3.00
C LEU A 175 11.16 -6.25 -1.75
N PHE A 176 10.52 -5.10 -1.95
CA PHE A 176 10.00 -4.28 -0.86
C PHE A 176 8.98 -5.05 -0.02
N MET A 177 8.04 -5.78 -0.64
CA MET A 177 7.10 -6.59 0.11
C MET A 177 7.79 -7.69 0.91
N GLY A 178 8.83 -8.30 0.33
CA GLY A 178 9.64 -9.28 1.05
C GLY A 178 10.34 -8.68 2.27
N ASP A 179 10.94 -7.50 2.12
CA ASP A 179 11.58 -6.77 3.22
C ASP A 179 10.55 -6.32 4.27
N TRP A 180 9.41 -5.80 3.82
CA TRP A 180 8.31 -5.35 4.67
C TRP A 180 7.72 -6.49 5.52
N CYS A 181 7.60 -7.70 4.96
CA CYS A 181 7.18 -8.89 5.72
C CYS A 181 8.14 -9.28 6.85
N LEU A 182 9.40 -8.83 6.82
CA LEU A 182 10.39 -9.05 7.87
C LEU A 182 10.59 -7.82 8.77
N ASP A 183 9.95 -6.70 8.46
CA ASP A 183 10.06 -5.49 9.26
C ASP A 183 9.29 -5.66 10.58
N ARG A 184 9.90 -5.24 11.69
CA ARG A 184 9.28 -5.29 13.02
C ARG A 184 8.12 -4.31 13.16
N GLU A 185 8.08 -3.27 12.33
CA GLU A 185 6.97 -2.31 12.28
C GLU A 185 5.76 -2.85 11.52
N ASN A 186 5.90 -3.94 10.77
CA ASN A 186 4.80 -4.55 10.05
C ASN A 186 3.92 -5.37 11.03
N PRO A 187 2.62 -5.03 11.19
CA PRO A 187 1.70 -5.81 12.02
C PRO A 187 1.56 -7.27 11.56
N ASP A 188 1.74 -7.51 10.27
CA ASP A 188 1.63 -8.81 9.61
C ASP A 188 3.01 -9.42 9.33
N TYR A 189 3.93 -9.30 10.29
CA TYR A 189 5.26 -9.92 10.21
C TYR A 189 5.15 -11.42 9.89
N SER A 190 5.73 -11.85 8.76
CA SER A 190 5.74 -13.25 8.34
C SER A 190 6.98 -13.56 7.49
N PRO A 191 7.94 -14.34 8.04
CA PRO A 191 9.07 -14.85 7.28
C PRO A 191 8.66 -15.68 6.07
N GLU A 192 7.59 -16.47 6.17
CA GLU A 192 7.07 -17.30 5.08
C GLU A 192 6.58 -16.45 3.91
N SER A 193 5.82 -15.38 4.19
CA SER A 193 5.38 -14.42 3.18
C SER A 193 6.58 -13.71 2.54
N SER A 194 7.59 -13.36 3.33
CA SER A 194 8.84 -12.76 2.81
C SER A 194 9.54 -13.67 1.81
N PHE A 195 9.72 -14.95 2.18
CA PHE A 195 10.29 -15.98 1.31
C PHE A 195 9.52 -16.08 -0.01
N MET A 196 8.18 -16.08 0.04
CA MET A 196 7.35 -16.15 -1.17
C MET A 196 7.50 -14.92 -2.06
N TRP A 197 7.67 -13.72 -1.50
CA TRP A 197 7.93 -12.50 -2.27
C TRP A 197 9.31 -12.50 -2.92
N TYR A 198 10.35 -12.90 -2.20
CA TYR A 198 11.69 -13.05 -2.79
C TYR A 198 11.71 -14.10 -3.89
N ARG A 199 10.97 -15.20 -3.71
CA ARG A 199 10.81 -16.23 -4.74
C ARG A 199 10.19 -15.65 -6.02
N LYS A 200 9.08 -14.89 -5.90
CA LYS A 200 8.47 -14.20 -7.06
C LYS A 200 9.47 -13.27 -7.76
N ALA A 201 10.25 -12.49 -7.01
CA ALA A 201 11.28 -11.61 -7.57
C ALA A 201 12.38 -12.41 -8.31
N ALA A 202 12.87 -13.49 -7.70
CA ALA A 202 13.89 -14.37 -8.28
C ALA A 202 13.41 -15.06 -9.57
N GLU A 203 12.14 -15.49 -9.62
CA GLU A 203 11.50 -16.09 -10.80
C GLU A 203 11.35 -15.07 -11.95
N LYS A 204 11.20 -13.79 -11.64
CA LYS A 204 11.30 -12.68 -12.61
C LYS A 204 12.74 -12.29 -12.99
N ASN A 205 13.73 -13.10 -12.59
CA ASN A 205 15.16 -12.90 -12.81
C ASN A 205 15.77 -11.69 -12.09
N SER A 206 15.12 -11.14 -11.06
CA SER A 206 15.75 -10.13 -10.19
C SER A 206 17.00 -10.70 -9.54
N LEU A 207 18.13 -10.01 -9.66
CA LEU A 207 19.40 -10.41 -9.04
C LEU A 207 19.31 -10.32 -7.51
N ASP A 208 18.77 -9.20 -7.01
CA ASP A 208 18.54 -9.00 -5.58
C ASP A 208 17.53 -10.01 -5.04
N GLY A 209 16.51 -10.36 -5.82
CA GLY A 209 15.54 -11.40 -5.46
C GLY A 209 16.19 -12.76 -5.27
N LYS A 210 17.11 -13.13 -6.16
CA LYS A 210 17.90 -14.36 -6.02
C LYS A 210 18.83 -14.31 -4.81
N ILE A 211 19.48 -13.18 -4.54
CA ILE A 211 20.32 -13.02 -3.35
C ILE A 211 19.47 -13.18 -2.07
N LYS A 212 18.37 -12.44 -1.95
CA LYS A 212 17.49 -12.52 -0.77
C LYS A 212 16.89 -13.92 -0.59
N LEU A 213 16.48 -14.57 -1.69
CA LEU A 213 16.02 -15.96 -1.66
C LEU A 213 17.13 -16.93 -1.22
N GLY A 214 18.35 -16.75 -1.72
CA GLY A 214 19.52 -17.52 -1.29
C GLY A 214 19.81 -17.33 0.20
N MET A 215 19.70 -16.11 0.71
CA MET A 215 19.84 -15.80 2.14
C MET A 215 18.74 -16.44 2.99
N SER A 216 17.49 -16.45 2.51
CA SER A 216 16.40 -17.16 3.19
C SER A 216 16.68 -18.65 3.32
N TYR A 217 17.15 -19.31 2.26
CA TYR A 217 17.57 -20.70 2.33
C TYR A 217 18.81 -20.92 3.20
N LEU A 218 19.79 -20.00 3.18
CA LEU A 218 21.01 -20.17 3.98
C LEU A 218 20.72 -20.11 5.48
N ASN A 219 19.88 -19.15 5.88
CA ASN A 219 19.59 -18.85 7.28
C ASN A 219 18.32 -19.54 7.81
N GLY A 220 17.54 -20.17 6.95
CA GLY A 220 16.26 -20.78 7.31
C GLY A 220 15.15 -19.76 7.63
N VAL A 221 15.12 -18.64 6.91
CA VAL A 221 14.12 -17.57 7.13
C VAL A 221 12.94 -17.80 6.20
N GLY A 222 11.79 -18.18 6.79
CA GLY A 222 10.55 -18.46 6.05
C GLY A 222 10.55 -19.78 5.28
N VAL A 223 11.64 -20.55 5.37
CA VAL A 223 11.84 -21.85 4.74
C VAL A 223 12.84 -22.65 5.57
N VAL A 224 12.83 -23.97 5.46
CA VAL A 224 13.88 -24.80 6.09
C VAL A 224 15.24 -24.46 5.48
N ALA A 225 16.25 -24.32 6.33
CA ALA A 225 17.60 -24.01 5.89
C ALA A 225 18.12 -25.08 4.92
N ASN A 226 18.63 -24.65 3.77
CA ASN A 226 19.15 -25.52 2.73
C ASN A 226 20.33 -24.85 2.03
N HIS A 227 21.54 -25.27 2.39
CA HIS A 227 22.78 -24.75 1.81
C HIS A 227 22.82 -24.92 0.28
N ARG A 228 22.34 -26.04 -0.26
CA ARG A 228 22.40 -26.35 -1.70
C ARG A 228 21.51 -25.40 -2.52
N GLU A 229 20.30 -25.12 -2.03
CA GLU A 229 19.43 -24.12 -2.65
C GLU A 229 20.00 -22.71 -2.52
N ALA A 230 20.58 -22.37 -1.37
CA ALA A 230 21.21 -21.06 -1.16
C ALA A 230 22.31 -20.78 -2.19
N VAL A 231 23.28 -21.69 -2.31
CA VAL A 231 24.38 -21.52 -3.27
C VAL A 231 23.89 -21.55 -4.71
N TYR A 232 22.86 -22.35 -5.04
CA TYR A 232 22.25 -22.30 -6.37
C TYR A 232 21.75 -20.88 -6.71
N TRP A 233 20.97 -20.27 -5.82
CA TRP A 233 20.43 -18.93 -6.08
C TRP A 233 21.52 -17.86 -6.14
N PHE A 234 22.53 -17.91 -5.28
CA PHE A 234 23.69 -17.01 -5.37
C PHE A 234 24.47 -17.21 -6.67
N GLU A 235 24.84 -18.43 -7.02
CA GLU A 235 25.66 -18.70 -8.21
C GLU A 235 24.92 -18.34 -9.51
N THR A 236 23.60 -18.48 -9.56
CA THR A 236 22.80 -18.07 -10.73
C THR A 236 22.62 -16.57 -10.89
N ALA A 237 22.74 -15.79 -9.81
CA ALA A 237 22.86 -14.34 -9.88
C ALA A 237 24.30 -13.92 -10.22
N ALA A 238 25.30 -14.64 -9.69
CA ALA A 238 26.72 -14.44 -10.00
C ALA A 238 27.04 -14.65 -11.49
N GLU A 239 26.39 -15.62 -12.16
CA GLU A 239 26.48 -15.82 -13.62
C GLU A 239 26.01 -14.62 -14.45
N LYS A 240 25.30 -13.67 -13.84
CA LYS A 240 24.87 -12.39 -14.43
C LYS A 240 25.72 -11.21 -14.00
N ASN A 241 26.98 -11.48 -13.66
CA ASN A 241 27.97 -10.49 -13.29
C ASN A 241 27.65 -9.71 -11.99
N CYS A 242 26.79 -10.27 -11.13
CA CYS A 242 26.47 -9.66 -9.85
C CYS A 242 27.60 -9.93 -8.84
N ALA A 243 28.42 -8.90 -8.56
CA ALA A 243 29.56 -9.01 -7.66
C ALA A 243 29.14 -9.35 -6.21
N GLU A 244 28.00 -8.83 -5.75
CA GLU A 244 27.45 -9.16 -4.44
C GLU A 244 27.01 -10.63 -4.38
N ALA A 245 26.35 -11.15 -5.42
CA ALA A 245 25.98 -12.57 -5.46
C ALA A 245 27.21 -13.49 -5.48
N MET A 246 28.28 -13.09 -6.19
CA MET A 246 29.57 -13.81 -6.14
C MET A 246 30.15 -13.79 -4.72
N PHE A 247 30.08 -12.65 -4.02
CA PHE A 247 30.53 -12.56 -2.63
C PHE A 247 29.73 -13.51 -1.73
N LYS A 248 28.39 -13.50 -1.84
CA LYS A 248 27.50 -14.37 -1.05
C LYS A 248 27.68 -15.86 -1.35
N ALA A 249 27.90 -16.22 -2.63
CA ALA A 249 28.30 -17.57 -2.98
C ALA A 249 29.64 -17.95 -2.33
N GLY A 250 30.61 -17.04 -2.39
CA GLY A 250 31.91 -17.20 -1.75
C GLY A 250 31.80 -17.45 -0.25
N GLU A 251 31.09 -16.56 0.46
CA GLU A 251 30.82 -16.64 1.90
C GLU A 251 30.18 -17.98 2.28
N ALA A 252 29.17 -18.43 1.53
CA ALA A 252 28.49 -19.69 1.81
C ALA A 252 29.41 -20.91 1.67
N TRP A 253 30.38 -20.88 0.76
CA TRP A 253 31.29 -22.01 0.51
C TRP A 253 32.49 -22.10 1.48
N ILE A 254 32.77 -21.05 2.27
CA ILE A 254 33.87 -21.07 3.23
C ILE A 254 33.67 -22.22 4.22
N ASP A 255 34.70 -23.05 4.36
CA ASP A 255 34.73 -24.24 5.21
C ASP A 255 33.60 -25.26 4.96
N HIS A 256 32.92 -25.17 3.80
CA HIS A 256 31.83 -26.06 3.43
C HIS A 256 32.28 -27.23 2.52
N GLY A 257 32.42 -28.42 3.12
CA GLY A 257 32.82 -29.62 2.39
C GLY A 257 34.29 -29.62 1.97
N GLU A 258 34.71 -30.70 1.30
CA GLU A 258 36.14 -30.93 0.97
C GLU A 258 36.75 -29.86 0.05
N HIS A 259 35.95 -29.32 -0.86
CA HIS A 259 36.39 -28.34 -1.86
C HIS A 259 35.80 -26.94 -1.65
N GLY A 260 35.18 -26.69 -0.50
CA GLY A 260 34.49 -25.44 -0.20
C GLY A 260 35.40 -24.22 -0.33
N ASN A 261 36.56 -24.25 0.32
CA ASN A 261 37.51 -23.12 0.28
C ASN A 261 38.03 -22.84 -1.13
N ALA A 262 38.22 -23.86 -1.97
CA ALA A 262 38.59 -23.66 -3.37
C ALA A 262 37.48 -22.96 -4.17
N ILE A 263 36.23 -23.38 -4.00
CA ILE A 263 35.06 -22.77 -4.66
C ILE A 263 34.82 -21.35 -4.13
N ALA A 264 34.93 -21.16 -2.81
CA ALA A 264 34.85 -19.87 -2.16
C ALA A 264 35.88 -18.90 -2.74
N TYR A 265 37.13 -19.33 -2.86
CA TYR A 265 38.20 -18.53 -3.45
C TYR A 265 37.89 -18.11 -4.90
N ILE A 266 37.38 -19.02 -5.74
CA ILE A 266 36.97 -18.69 -7.12
C ILE A 266 35.94 -17.56 -7.13
N TRP A 267 34.87 -17.69 -6.35
CA TRP A 267 33.80 -16.70 -6.30
C TRP A 267 34.24 -15.36 -5.69
N LEU A 268 35.03 -15.38 -4.61
CA LEU A 268 35.57 -14.18 -3.98
C LEU A 268 36.58 -13.46 -4.89
N PHE A 269 37.38 -14.21 -5.65
CA PHE A 269 38.28 -13.65 -6.65
C PHE A 269 37.51 -12.92 -7.76
N LEU A 270 36.44 -13.52 -8.28
CA LEU A 270 35.55 -12.89 -9.27
C LEU A 270 34.84 -11.66 -8.68
N SER A 271 34.29 -11.77 -7.48
CA SER A 271 33.60 -10.67 -6.79
C SER A 271 34.51 -9.45 -6.59
N ALA A 272 35.75 -9.68 -6.15
CA ALA A 272 36.76 -8.65 -5.99
C ALA A 272 37.15 -7.98 -7.31
N HIS A 273 37.14 -8.73 -8.42
CA HIS A 273 37.40 -8.20 -9.76
C HIS A 273 36.28 -7.29 -10.24
N PHE A 274 35.02 -7.67 -9.99
CA PHE A 274 33.83 -6.89 -10.37
C PHE A 274 33.46 -5.78 -9.35
N GLY A 275 34.38 -5.44 -8.45
CA GLY A 275 34.31 -4.21 -7.66
C GLY A 275 33.78 -4.34 -6.23
N TYR A 276 33.50 -5.55 -5.72
CA TYR A 276 33.10 -5.73 -4.33
C TYR A 276 34.33 -5.71 -3.41
N ALA A 277 34.53 -4.63 -2.66
CA ALA A 277 35.76 -4.40 -1.90
C ALA A 277 35.97 -5.46 -0.80
N ASP A 278 34.90 -5.82 -0.08
CA ASP A 278 34.95 -6.75 1.05
C ASP A 278 35.35 -8.17 0.61
N ALA A 279 35.14 -8.50 -0.66
CA ALA A 279 35.54 -9.79 -1.22
C ALA A 279 37.06 -9.99 -1.18
N ARG A 280 37.86 -8.92 -1.27
CA ARG A 280 39.33 -9.03 -1.25
C ARG A 280 39.83 -9.58 0.07
N TYR A 281 39.28 -9.08 1.17
CA TYR A 281 39.67 -9.50 2.51
C TYR A 281 39.38 -10.99 2.74
N LEU A 282 38.15 -11.42 2.45
CA LEU A 282 37.79 -12.84 2.60
C LEU A 282 38.56 -13.72 1.61
N ARG A 283 38.77 -13.28 0.38
CA ARG A 283 39.58 -14.00 -0.61
C ARG A 283 40.99 -14.25 -0.10
N ASP A 284 41.64 -13.22 0.46
CA ASP A 284 43.02 -13.30 0.91
C ASP A 284 43.13 -14.19 2.15
N LYS A 285 42.14 -14.15 3.05
CA LYS A 285 42.02 -15.08 4.18
C LYS A 285 41.95 -16.54 3.70
N VAL A 286 40.98 -16.85 2.84
CA VAL A 286 40.78 -18.21 2.29
C VAL A 286 41.99 -18.66 1.46
N GLY A 287 42.60 -17.75 0.71
CA GLY A 287 43.81 -18.02 -0.08
C GLY A 287 45.02 -18.38 0.79
N GLY A 288 45.14 -17.77 1.97
CA GLY A 288 46.16 -18.11 2.97
C GLY A 288 46.03 -19.56 3.44
N ASP A 289 44.80 -20.02 3.67
CA ASP A 289 44.52 -21.38 4.16
C ASP A 289 44.74 -22.46 3.08
N LEU A 290 44.55 -22.12 1.79
CA LEU A 290 44.74 -23.03 0.66
C LEU A 290 46.21 -23.22 0.24
N GLY A 291 47.06 -22.24 0.51
CA GLY A 291 48.44 -22.21 0.05
C GLY A 291 48.64 -21.68 -1.38
N VAL A 292 49.86 -21.23 -1.66
CA VAL A 292 50.20 -20.45 -2.86
C VAL A 292 49.96 -21.25 -4.16
N ASP A 293 50.36 -22.53 -4.21
CA ASP A 293 50.24 -23.35 -5.42
C ASP A 293 48.77 -23.58 -5.82
N ALA A 294 47.92 -23.86 -4.83
CA ALA A 294 46.48 -24.02 -5.04
C ALA A 294 45.86 -22.71 -5.55
N VAL A 295 46.22 -21.57 -4.94
CA VAL A 295 45.77 -20.24 -5.36
C VAL A 295 46.14 -19.93 -6.81
N VAL A 296 47.39 -20.19 -7.21
CA VAL A 296 47.83 -19.96 -8.60
C VAL A 296 47.04 -20.83 -9.58
N GLY A 297 46.81 -22.10 -9.23
CA GLY A 297 45.98 -23.02 -10.02
C GLY A 297 44.53 -22.54 -10.16
N LEU A 298 43.90 -22.12 -9.06
CA LEU A 298 42.52 -21.61 -9.06
C LEU A 298 42.39 -20.31 -9.85
N GLN A 299 43.36 -19.40 -9.77
CA GLN A 299 43.37 -18.19 -10.59
C GLN A 299 43.48 -18.51 -12.08
N ALA A 300 44.32 -19.47 -12.47
CA ALA A 300 44.43 -19.91 -13.86
C ALA A 300 43.11 -20.49 -14.39
N LEU A 301 42.38 -21.24 -13.55
CA LEU A 301 41.05 -21.77 -13.87
C LEU A 301 39.97 -20.67 -13.94
N THR A 302 40.07 -19.66 -13.08
CA THR A 302 39.05 -18.60 -12.94
C THR A 302 39.16 -17.53 -14.02
N LYS A 303 40.36 -17.19 -14.48
CA LYS A 303 40.59 -16.14 -15.50
C LYS A 303 39.75 -16.32 -16.78
N PRO A 304 39.64 -17.54 -17.38
CA PRO A 304 38.74 -17.76 -18.52
C PRO A 304 37.26 -17.48 -18.20
N ILE A 305 36.80 -17.84 -17.00
CA ILE A 305 35.43 -17.59 -16.53
C ILE A 305 35.20 -16.07 -16.41
N MET A 306 36.15 -15.36 -15.81
CA MET A 306 36.15 -13.91 -15.67
C MET A 306 36.04 -13.19 -17.01
N THR A 307 36.84 -13.60 -18.01
CA THR A 307 36.74 -13.04 -19.38
C THR A 307 35.37 -13.29 -20.01
N LYS A 308 34.78 -14.48 -19.82
CA LYS A 308 33.45 -14.79 -20.36
C LYS A 308 32.34 -14.00 -19.66
N LEU A 309 32.45 -13.78 -18.34
CA LEU A 309 31.54 -12.94 -17.56
C LEU A 309 31.60 -11.49 -18.07
N THR A 310 32.81 -10.97 -18.29
CA THR A 310 33.03 -9.61 -18.82
C THR A 310 32.44 -9.42 -20.22
N GLN A 311 32.45 -10.47 -21.05
CA GLN A 311 31.89 -10.45 -22.40
C GLN A 311 30.38 -10.77 -22.44
N GLU A 312 29.74 -11.00 -21.29
CA GLU A 312 28.35 -11.46 -21.16
C GLU A 312 28.01 -12.73 -21.99
N ALA A 313 29.03 -13.51 -22.38
CA ALA A 313 28.91 -14.64 -23.29
C ALA A 313 28.53 -15.96 -22.57
N ILE A 314 27.86 -15.87 -21.43
CA ILE A 314 27.60 -17.01 -20.54
C ILE A 314 26.17 -17.50 -20.70
N THR A 315 26.05 -18.78 -21.04
CA THR A 315 24.76 -19.46 -21.11
C THR A 315 24.25 -19.77 -19.70
N LYS A 316 22.92 -19.73 -19.53
CA LYS A 316 22.26 -19.93 -18.23
C LYS A 316 22.69 -21.24 -17.57
N HIS A 317 23.09 -21.18 -16.30
CA HIS A 317 23.56 -22.29 -15.46
C HIS A 317 24.87 -22.94 -15.92
N SER A 318 25.64 -22.32 -16.82
CA SER A 318 26.84 -22.96 -17.35
C SER A 318 28.01 -23.00 -16.36
N ILE A 319 28.21 -21.97 -15.53
CA ILE A 319 29.23 -21.97 -14.49
C ILE A 319 28.83 -22.96 -13.40
N VAL A 320 27.56 -22.92 -12.96
CA VAL A 320 27.03 -23.85 -11.95
C VAL A 320 27.23 -25.30 -12.39
N LYS A 321 26.88 -25.64 -13.63
CA LYS A 321 27.07 -26.99 -14.18
C LYS A 321 28.54 -27.39 -14.29
N ALA A 322 29.40 -26.46 -14.71
CA ALA A 322 30.84 -26.72 -14.83
C ALA A 322 31.46 -27.02 -13.48
N LEU A 323 31.15 -26.22 -12.45
CA LEU A 323 31.62 -26.42 -11.10
C LEU A 323 31.02 -27.68 -10.45
N ASN A 324 29.74 -28.00 -10.70
CA ASN A 324 29.13 -29.27 -10.27
C ASN A 324 29.90 -30.47 -10.84
N LYS A 325 30.26 -30.41 -12.13
CA LYS A 325 31.04 -31.48 -12.77
C LYS A 325 32.47 -31.56 -12.22
N LEU A 326 33.14 -30.42 -12.03
CA LEU A 326 34.54 -30.35 -11.59
C LEU A 326 34.71 -30.84 -10.15
N TYR A 327 33.84 -30.38 -9.25
CA TYR A 327 33.92 -30.67 -7.81
C TYR A 327 32.92 -31.71 -7.33
N LYS A 328 32.24 -32.42 -8.26
CA LYS A 328 31.22 -33.45 -7.98
C LYS A 328 30.14 -32.97 -7.00
N ARG A 329 29.68 -31.73 -7.19
CA ARG A 329 28.70 -31.08 -6.31
C ARG A 329 27.29 -31.52 -6.68
N ASP A 330 26.47 -31.77 -5.67
CA ASP A 330 25.06 -32.12 -5.82
C ASP A 330 24.15 -30.88 -5.61
N ILE A 331 24.41 -29.83 -6.39
CA ILE A 331 23.61 -28.60 -6.36
C ILE A 331 22.47 -28.73 -7.37
N PRO A 332 21.21 -28.51 -6.96
CA PRO A 332 20.06 -28.63 -7.85
C PRO A 332 20.16 -27.59 -8.98
N VAL A 333 19.79 -27.98 -10.20
CA VAL A 333 19.68 -27.05 -11.33
C VAL A 333 18.26 -27.09 -11.84
N HIS A 334 17.45 -26.12 -11.41
CA HIS A 334 16.03 -26.04 -11.75
C HIS A 334 15.87 -25.81 -13.27
N LYS A 335 15.35 -26.82 -13.98
CA LYS A 335 14.96 -26.66 -15.40
C LYS A 335 13.72 -25.76 -15.46
N LYS A 336 13.62 -24.86 -16.45
CA LYS A 336 12.38 -24.12 -16.69
C LYS A 336 11.23 -25.11 -16.80
N VAL A 337 10.23 -24.99 -15.94
CA VAL A 337 8.89 -25.51 -16.21
C VAL A 337 8.46 -24.80 -17.50
N LYS A 338 8.12 -25.57 -18.54
CA LYS A 338 7.51 -25.00 -19.74
C LYS A 338 6.24 -24.28 -19.30
N GLU A 339 6.03 -23.08 -19.83
CA GLU A 339 4.77 -22.35 -19.69
C GLU A 339 3.64 -23.31 -20.05
N ALA A 340 2.77 -23.57 -19.08
CA ALA A 340 1.55 -24.35 -19.28
C ALA A 340 0.62 -23.52 -20.17
N SER A 341 0.61 -23.81 -21.46
CA SER A 341 -0.66 -23.89 -22.19
C SER A 341 -1.33 -25.18 -21.76
N ASP A 342 -2.49 -25.04 -21.14
CA ASP A 342 -3.61 -25.97 -21.07
C ASP A 342 -3.33 -27.47 -20.89
N GLU A 343 -3.97 -28.00 -19.83
CA GLU A 343 -4.34 -29.39 -19.54
C GLU A 343 -3.63 -30.07 -18.37
N GLU A 344 -4.49 -30.32 -17.38
CA GLU A 344 -4.53 -31.41 -16.41
C GLU A 344 -3.45 -31.48 -15.33
N GLY A 345 -3.93 -31.47 -14.09
CA GLY A 345 -3.13 -31.58 -12.90
C GLY A 345 -2.54 -32.98 -12.74
N ASP A 346 -1.33 -33.02 -12.19
CA ASP A 346 -0.89 -34.15 -11.41
C ASP A 346 0.04 -33.69 -10.28
N GLU A 347 -0.23 -34.32 -9.15
CA GLU A 347 0.41 -34.37 -7.84
C GLU A 347 1.85 -33.82 -7.72
N LEU A 348 2.02 -32.85 -6.82
CA LEU A 348 3.29 -32.64 -6.13
C LEU A 348 3.21 -33.32 -4.76
N GLY A 349 3.92 -34.44 -4.65
CA GLY A 349 4.09 -35.23 -3.45
C GLY A 349 4.58 -34.39 -2.27
N VAL A 350 3.78 -34.40 -1.21
CA VAL A 350 4.19 -34.00 0.14
C VAL A 350 4.35 -35.30 0.91
N ASP A 351 5.58 -35.65 1.24
CA ASP A 351 5.88 -36.73 2.18
C ASP A 351 5.23 -36.40 3.53
N LYS A 352 4.19 -37.15 3.89
CA LYS A 352 3.56 -37.11 5.20
C LYS A 352 3.74 -38.47 5.85
N ALA A 353 4.79 -38.59 6.63
CA ALA A 353 4.95 -39.71 7.56
C ALA A 353 4.10 -39.44 8.82
N ASP A 354 3.43 -40.52 9.22
CA ASP A 354 2.84 -40.82 10.53
C ASP A 354 1.67 -39.96 11.00
N LEU A 355 0.48 -40.58 11.01
CA LEU A 355 -0.43 -40.68 12.16
C LEU A 355 -1.66 -41.52 11.74
N ASP A 356 -1.56 -42.84 11.95
CA ASP A 356 -2.73 -43.71 12.08
C ASP A 356 -3.30 -43.56 13.49
N THR A 357 -4.55 -43.13 13.64
CA THR A 357 -5.57 -43.89 14.41
C THR A 357 -6.98 -43.30 14.23
N GLU A 358 -7.92 -44.20 13.95
CA GLU A 358 -9.33 -44.16 14.33
C GLU A 358 -10.24 -43.07 13.75
N ALA A 359 -11.09 -43.44 12.77
CA ALA A 359 -12.54 -43.56 12.97
C ALA A 359 -13.27 -43.73 11.63
N SER A 360 -13.54 -44.97 11.26
CA SER A 360 -14.52 -45.33 10.24
C SER A 360 -15.91 -45.43 10.86
N ASN A 361 -16.82 -44.51 10.53
CA ASN A 361 -18.23 -44.79 10.14
C ASN A 361 -19.09 -43.53 10.28
N ALA A 362 -19.58 -43.01 9.16
CA ALA A 362 -21.00 -42.67 8.93
C ALA A 362 -21.16 -41.76 7.69
N GLN A 363 -21.26 -42.37 6.51
CA GLN A 363 -22.25 -41.97 5.51
C GLN A 363 -23.54 -42.73 5.91
N ALA A 364 -24.78 -42.28 5.75
CA ALA A 364 -25.37 -41.31 4.86
C ALA A 364 -26.75 -40.91 5.45
N SER A 365 -27.23 -39.70 5.15
CA SER A 365 -28.66 -39.44 4.95
C SER A 365 -28.81 -37.99 4.47
N SER A 366 -28.97 -37.83 3.15
CA SER A 366 -29.49 -36.62 2.53
C SER A 366 -30.87 -36.96 1.98
N ALA A 367 -31.92 -36.45 2.62
CA ALA A 367 -33.22 -36.30 1.98
C ALA A 367 -34.10 -35.31 2.75
N GLN A 368 -34.71 -34.41 1.97
CA GLN A 368 -35.96 -33.70 2.24
C GLN A 368 -35.92 -32.38 3.04
N GLY A 369 -36.20 -31.30 2.30
CA GLY A 369 -37.53 -30.71 2.42
C GLY A 369 -37.61 -29.31 3.03
N LEU A 370 -37.84 -28.32 2.16
CA LEU A 370 -38.86 -27.27 2.26
C LEU A 370 -39.34 -26.92 3.70
N ASN A 371 -39.28 -25.64 4.11
CA ASN A 371 -40.37 -24.69 3.93
C ASN A 371 -40.12 -23.36 4.71
N ALA A 372 -40.92 -22.38 4.33
CA ALA A 372 -40.89 -20.94 4.57
C ALA A 372 -41.06 -20.42 6.01
N ASN A 373 -40.66 -19.15 6.15
CA ASN A 373 -41.29 -18.04 6.87
C ASN A 373 -41.84 -18.27 8.29
N ASN A 374 -41.33 -17.48 9.25
CA ASN A 374 -42.18 -16.44 9.86
C ASN A 374 -41.35 -15.44 10.69
N HIS A 375 -41.71 -14.15 10.53
CA HIS A 375 -42.10 -13.19 11.57
C HIS A 375 -41.53 -13.31 13.00
N GLN A 376 -41.30 -12.27 13.78
CA GLN A 376 -41.31 -10.80 13.70
C GLN A 376 -41.15 -10.36 15.17
N GLN A 377 -40.44 -9.25 15.44
CA GLN A 377 -40.61 -8.38 16.64
C GLN A 377 -40.35 -9.02 18.04
N ALA A 378 -40.01 -8.30 19.09
CA ALA A 378 -39.55 -6.95 19.35
C ALA A 378 -39.26 -6.92 20.86
N ALA A 379 -38.28 -6.10 21.28
CA ALA A 379 -38.17 -5.49 22.62
C ALA A 379 -38.01 -6.50 23.80
N GLU A 380 -37.50 -6.18 24.97
CA GLU A 380 -37.32 -4.94 25.71
C GLU A 380 -36.02 -4.97 26.52
N ASN A 381 -35.61 -3.75 26.85
CA ASN A 381 -34.64 -3.34 27.85
C ASN A 381 -34.60 -4.19 29.14
N HIS A 382 -33.42 -4.30 29.74
CA HIS A 382 -33.31 -4.00 31.17
C HIS A 382 -31.92 -3.49 31.55
N ASP A 383 -31.93 -2.30 32.13
CA ASP A 383 -30.86 -1.69 32.93
C ASP A 383 -30.30 -2.63 33.99
N GLY A 384 -29.01 -2.47 34.31
CA GLY A 384 -28.36 -3.25 35.36
C GLY A 384 -26.96 -2.78 35.69
N ASP A 385 -26.85 -1.51 36.04
CA ASP A 385 -25.73 -0.87 36.73
C ASP A 385 -25.17 -1.74 37.88
N LYS A 386 -23.85 -1.94 37.94
CA LYS A 386 -23.04 -1.76 39.16
C LYS A 386 -21.56 -2.14 39.02
N ALA A 387 -20.79 -1.17 39.49
CA ALA A 387 -19.35 -1.12 39.72
C ALA A 387 -18.78 -2.17 40.69
N SER A 388 -17.46 -2.03 40.88
CA SER A 388 -16.59 -2.53 41.96
C SER A 388 -16.01 -3.94 41.73
N ALA A 389 -14.75 -4.25 41.99
CA ALA A 389 -13.66 -3.54 42.65
C ALA A 389 -12.29 -4.13 42.22
N ASN A 390 -11.27 -3.30 42.39
CA ASN A 390 -9.85 -3.62 42.58
C ASN A 390 -9.49 -5.03 43.06
N ARG A 391 -8.39 -5.57 42.51
CA ARG A 391 -7.27 -6.04 43.35
C ARG A 391 -5.94 -6.06 42.59
N ALA A 392 -4.98 -5.37 43.21
CA ALA A 392 -3.56 -5.36 42.88
C ALA A 392 -2.83 -6.53 43.53
N SER A 393 -1.73 -6.98 42.91
CA SER A 393 -0.45 -7.42 43.51
C SER A 393 0.33 -8.23 42.47
N GLN A 394 1.37 -7.67 41.84
CA GLN A 394 2.78 -7.68 42.26
C GLN A 394 3.54 -8.98 41.96
N ASP A 395 4.57 -8.79 41.12
CA ASP A 395 5.92 -9.33 41.15
C ASP A 395 6.18 -10.84 41.03
N LYS A 396 6.94 -11.19 39.98
CA LYS A 396 8.33 -11.67 40.17
C LYS A 396 9.11 -11.71 38.85
N GLN A 397 10.23 -11.01 38.85
CA GLN A 397 11.34 -11.15 37.90
C GLN A 397 11.94 -12.55 37.98
N ALA A 398 12.22 -13.15 36.82
CA ALA A 398 13.25 -14.16 36.67
C ALA A 398 14.09 -13.81 35.43
N ASN A 399 15.37 -13.61 35.71
CA ASN A 399 16.44 -13.25 34.80
C ASN A 399 16.89 -14.50 34.03
N SER A 400 16.88 -14.49 32.70
CA SER A 400 17.65 -15.45 31.90
C SER A 400 18.28 -14.75 30.71
N ASN A 401 19.59 -14.71 30.79
CA ASN A 401 20.56 -14.17 29.87
C ASN A 401 20.54 -14.94 28.52
N SER A 402 20.13 -14.29 27.44
CA SER A 402 20.43 -14.74 26.07
C SER A 402 20.77 -13.52 25.21
N GLY A 403 21.97 -13.53 24.62
CA GLY A 403 22.50 -12.42 23.85
C GLY A 403 21.66 -12.13 22.61
N SER A 404 21.01 -10.98 22.59
CA SER A 404 20.38 -10.41 21.40
C SER A 404 21.47 -9.91 20.46
N LEU A 405 21.60 -10.53 19.28
CA LEU A 405 22.34 -9.97 18.17
C LEU A 405 21.56 -8.78 17.61
N ASP A 406 22.16 -7.61 17.78
CA ASP A 406 21.69 -6.31 17.31
C ASP A 406 21.87 -6.21 15.78
N PHE A 407 20.76 -6.01 15.06
CA PHE A 407 20.74 -5.78 13.61
C PHE A 407 20.62 -4.29 13.25
N SER A 408 20.82 -3.38 14.20
CA SER A 408 20.86 -1.95 13.93
C SER A 408 22.28 -1.47 13.62
N GLN A 409 22.74 -1.73 12.41
CA GLN A 409 23.71 -0.83 11.75
C GLN A 409 23.05 -0.17 10.54
N PRO A 410 23.09 1.16 10.43
CA PRO A 410 22.43 1.90 9.36
C PRO A 410 23.17 1.72 8.03
N ALA A 411 22.39 1.78 6.96
CA ALA A 411 22.88 1.88 5.59
C ALA A 411 23.90 3.02 5.45
N VAL A 412 25.01 2.72 4.79
CA VAL A 412 26.01 3.69 4.34
C VAL A 412 25.30 4.83 3.61
N GLU A 413 25.47 6.05 4.14
CA GLU A 413 24.95 7.29 3.56
C GLU A 413 25.46 7.46 2.12
N SER A 414 24.57 7.40 1.13
CA SER A 414 24.87 7.80 -0.24
C SER A 414 24.80 9.34 -0.34
N ASN A 415 25.99 9.93 -0.40
CA ASN A 415 26.22 11.37 -0.44
C ASN A 415 25.96 11.90 -1.87
N TRP A 416 24.69 12.16 -2.22
CA TRP A 416 24.37 12.89 -3.45
C TRP A 416 24.43 14.40 -3.18
N LYS A 417 25.62 14.97 -3.35
CA LYS A 417 25.79 16.42 -3.56
C LYS A 417 25.79 16.71 -5.06
N SER A 418 24.87 17.57 -5.43
CA SER A 418 24.80 18.33 -6.68
C SER A 418 26.13 19.00 -7.04
N ASN A 419 26.53 18.82 -8.29
CA ASN A 419 27.14 19.86 -9.13
C ASN A 419 26.59 19.71 -10.54
#